data_AF-A0A6B1GS19-F1
#
_entry.id   AF-A0A6B1GS19-F1
#
_cell.length_a   1.000
_cell.length_b   1.000
_cell.length_c   1.000
_cell.angle_alpha   90.00
_cell.angle_beta   90.00
_cell.angle_gamma   90.00
#
_symmetry.space_group_name_H-M   'P 1'
#
loop_
_entity.id
_entity.type
_entity.pdbx_description
1 polymer ?
#
loop_
_entity_poly.entity_id
_entity_poly.type
_entity_poly.pdbx_seq_one_letter_code
_entity_poly.pdbx_strand_id
1 'polypeptide(L)' 'LRADFGPESDIDLLVEFDERARHTLFDMGRMERELESLFGREVDLIERARIEQSDNYLRRKSIFQLVETIYAA' A
#
# COMPACT_ATOMS: atom_id res chain seq x y z
N LEU A 1 -3.65 -14.86 -2.76
CA LEU A 1 -4.51 -14.23 -1.73
C LEU A 1 -4.64 -15.17 -0.54
N ARG A 2 -4.66 -14.64 0.70
CA ARG A 2 -4.81 -15.46 1.92
C ARG A 2 -6.17 -16.15 1.92
N ALA A 3 -6.29 -17.28 2.62
CA ALA A 3 -7.51 -18.10 2.64
C ALA A 3 -8.72 -17.39 3.30
N ASP A 4 -8.47 -16.33 4.06
CA ASP A 4 -9.45 -15.49 4.75
C ASP A 4 -9.79 -14.19 3.99
N PHE A 5 -9.24 -13.97 2.80
CA PHE A 5 -9.59 -12.79 1.99
C PHE A 5 -11.03 -12.89 1.49
N GLY A 6 -11.85 -11.91 1.85
CA GLY A 6 -13.27 -11.88 1.52
C GLY A 6 -13.72 -10.51 0.99
N PRO A 7 -15.03 -10.36 0.70
CA PRO A 7 -15.61 -9.11 0.20
C PRO A 7 -15.44 -7.92 1.18
N GLU A 8 -15.42 -8.21 2.48
CA GLU A 8 -15.30 -7.21 3.55
C GLU A 8 -13.84 -6.87 3.91
N SER A 9 -12.84 -7.52 3.30
CA SER A 9 -11.45 -7.20 3.58
C SER A 9 -11.10 -5.79 3.09
N ASP A 10 -10.12 -5.16 3.71
CA ASP A 10 -9.42 -4.00 3.20
C ASP A 10 -8.53 -4.37 1.99
N ILE A 11 -8.10 -3.35 1.25
CA ILE A 11 -7.12 -3.47 0.17
C ILE A 11 -5.84 -2.75 0.60
N ASP A 12 -4.80 -3.51 0.91
CA ASP A 12 -3.46 -2.97 1.15
C ASP A 12 -2.75 -2.67 -0.19
N LEU A 13 -2.33 -1.42 -0.41
CA LEU A 13 -1.55 -1.02 -1.58
C LEU A 13 -0.19 -0.47 -1.15
N LEU A 14 0.87 -1.13 -1.64
CA LEU A 14 2.23 -0.64 -1.49
C LEU A 14 2.62 0.19 -2.70
N VAL A 15 3.03 1.44 -2.48
CA VAL A 15 3.45 2.36 -3.54
C VAL A 15 4.91 2.76 -3.44
N GLU A 16 5.53 2.92 -4.59
CA GLU A 16 6.85 3.50 -4.77
C GLU A 16 6.72 4.64 -5.77
N PHE A 17 7.17 5.83 -5.37
CA PHE A 17 7.13 7.02 -6.21
C PHE A 17 8.51 7.29 -6.80
N ASP A 18 8.55 7.97 -7.94
CA ASP A 18 9.79 8.51 -8.48
C ASP A 18 10.47 9.44 -7.46
N GLU A 19 11.80 9.41 -7.36
CA GLU A 19 12.56 10.22 -6.40
C GLU A 19 12.32 11.74 -6.54
N ARG A 20 11.88 12.19 -7.72
CA ARG A 20 11.56 13.59 -8.00
C ARG A 20 10.10 13.94 -7.71
N ALA A 21 9.25 12.93 -7.53
CA ALA A 21 7.86 13.14 -7.22
C ALA A 21 7.73 13.75 -5.82
N ARG A 22 6.97 14.85 -5.73
CA ARG A 22 6.73 15.55 -4.47
C ARG A 22 5.29 15.31 -4.06
N HIS A 23 5.10 14.44 -3.08
CA HIS A 23 3.82 14.18 -2.47
C HIS A 23 3.85 14.60 -1.00
N THR A 24 2.81 15.29 -0.58
CA THR A 24 2.57 15.63 0.82
C THR A 24 1.69 14.57 1.47
N LEU A 25 1.58 14.60 2.80
CA LEU A 25 0.63 13.74 3.52
C LEU A 25 -0.82 13.95 3.07
N PHE A 26 -1.18 15.16 2.63
CA PHE A 26 -2.51 15.44 2.09
C PHE A 26 -2.73 14.84 0.69
N ASP A 27 -1.66 14.74 -0.11
CA ASP A 27 -1.73 14.08 -1.41
C ASP A 27 -1.92 12.58 -1.23
N MET A 28 -1.20 11.97 -0.27
CA MET A 28 -1.38 10.56 0.10
C MET A 28 -2.82 10.27 0.54
N GLY A 29 -3.37 11.03 1.49
CA GLY A 29 -4.76 10.85 1.94
C GLY A 29 -5.83 11.25 0.91
N ARG A 30 -5.46 11.97 -0.15
CA ARG A 30 -6.32 12.18 -1.31
C ARG A 30 -6.32 10.94 -2.21
N MET A 31 -5.13 10.41 -2.54
CA MET A 31 -4.99 9.21 -3.36
C MET A 31 -5.69 8.01 -2.73
N GLU A 32 -5.54 7.83 -1.42
CA GLU A 32 -6.24 6.80 -0.64
C GLU A 32 -7.75 6.87 -0.84
N ARG A 33 -8.38 8.03 -0.56
CA ARG A 33 -9.83 8.21 -0.75
C ARG A 33 -10.30 8.05 -2.19
N GLU A 34 -9.49 8.45 -3.17
CA GLU A 34 -9.80 8.25 -4.58
C GLU A 34 -9.78 6.75 -4.96
N LEU A 35 -8.82 6.00 -4.43
CA LEU A 35 -8.73 4.54 -4.59
C LEU A 35 -9.88 3.83 -3.86
N GLU A 36 -10.22 4.24 -2.65
CA GLU A 36 -11.39 3.71 -1.92
C GLU A 36 -12.67 3.90 -2.71
N SER A 37 -12.88 5.10 -3.27
CA SER A 37 -14.04 5.38 -4.12
C SER A 37 -14.04 4.54 -5.40
N LEU A 38 -12.88 4.19 -5.94
CA LEU A 38 -12.76 3.39 -7.15
C LEU A 38 -13.05 1.90 -6.86
N PHE A 39 -12.53 1.37 -5.75
CA PHE A 39 -12.71 -0.04 -5.37
C PHE A 39 -14.02 -0.31 -4.63
N GLY A 40 -14.65 0.73 -4.05
CA GLY A 40 -15.82 0.60 -3.18
C GLY A 40 -15.50 -0.10 -1.86
N ARG A 41 -14.24 -0.06 -1.41
CA ARG A 41 -13.69 -0.75 -0.24
C ARG A 41 -12.66 0.14 0.45
N GLU A 42 -12.41 -0.11 1.72
CA GLU A 42 -11.32 0.54 2.47
C GLU A 42 -9.97 0.18 1.84
N VAL A 43 -9.08 1.16 1.74
CA VAL A 43 -7.76 1.03 1.12
C VAL A 43 -6.71 1.56 2.09
N ASP A 44 -5.72 0.73 2.46
CA ASP A 44 -4.54 1.19 3.18
C ASP A 44 -3.41 1.46 2.18
N LEU A 45 -3.05 2.74 2.00
CA LEU A 45 -2.01 3.17 1.07
C LEU A 45 -0.69 3.39 1.81
N ILE A 46 0.27 2.48 1.61
CA ILE A 46 1.56 2.52 2.31
C ILE A 46 2.70 2.78 1.33
N GLU A 47 3.56 3.74 1.65
CA GLU A 47 4.82 3.92 0.94
C GLU A 47 5.81 2.79 1.27
N ARG A 48 6.38 2.16 0.24
CA ARG A 48 7.38 1.10 0.37
C ARG A 48 8.56 1.50 1.27
N ALA A 49 9.07 2.71 1.11
CA ALA A 49 10.18 3.24 1.89
C ALA A 49 9.92 3.20 3.41
N ARG A 50 8.67 3.41 3.84
CA ARG A 50 8.30 3.38 5.28
C ARG A 50 8.39 1.96 5.85
N ILE A 51 8.09 0.94 5.05
CA ILE A 51 8.23 -0.46 5.45
C ILE A 51 9.70 -0.87 5.48
N GLU A 52 10.50 -0.38 4.53
CA GLU A 52 11.94 -0.67 4.49
C GLU A 52 12.68 -0.09 5.71
N GLN A 53 12.30 1.11 6.13
CA GLN A 53 12.86 1.81 7.29
C GLN A 53 12.33 1.29 8.64
N SER A 54 11.32 0.42 8.66
CA SER A 54 10.77 -0.14 9.90
C SER A 54 11.79 -1.04 10.61
N ASP A 55 12.06 -0.74 11.89
CA ASP A 55 12.92 -1.55 12.76
C ASP A 55 12.38 -2.97 13.00
N ASN A 56 11.07 -3.18 12.79
CA ASN A 56 10.46 -4.50 12.91
C ASN A 56 10.73 -5.35 11.65
N TYR A 57 11.84 -6.08 11.69
CA TYR A 57 12.30 -6.93 10.59
C TYR A 57 11.32 -8.08 10.26
N LEU A 58 10.58 -8.59 11.25
CA LEU A 58 9.59 -9.66 11.04
C LEU A 58 8.42 -9.14 10.21
N ARG A 59 7.88 -7.98 10.57
CA ARG A 59 6.81 -7.31 9.81
C ARG A 59 7.26 -7.02 8.37
N ARG A 60 8.46 -6.43 8.20
CA ARG A 60 9.03 -6.15 6.88
C ARG A 60 9.15 -7.41 6.02
N LYS A 61 9.66 -8.50 6.59
CA LYS A 61 9.81 -9.78 5.87
C LYS A 61 8.46 -10.36 5.47
N SER A 62 7.48 -10.38 6.37
CA SER A 62 6.14 -10.92 6.09
C SER A 62 5.41 -10.12 5.02
N ILE A 63 5.52 -8.79 5.03
CA ILE A 63 4.89 -7.93 4.02
C ILE A 63 5.52 -8.20 2.64
N PHE A 64 6.84 -8.15 2.52
CA PHE A 64 7.49 -8.38 1.22
C PHE A 64 7.33 -9.79 0.66
N GLN A 65 7.08 -10.80 1.50
CA GLN A 65 6.77 -12.15 1.04
C GLN A 65 5.38 -12.29 0.41
N LEU A 66 4.47 -11.37 0.69
CA LEU A 66 3.07 -11.41 0.24
C LEU A 66 2.75 -10.34 -0.81
N VAL A 67 3.68 -9.42 -1.09
CA VAL A 67 3.52 -8.38 -2.10
C VAL A 67 3.55 -8.98 -3.51
N GLU A 68 2.58 -8.57 -4.31
CA GLU A 68 2.51 -8.87 -5.74
C GLU A 68 2.54 -7.56 -6.53
N THR A 69 3.42 -7.46 -7.52
CA THR A 69 3.55 -6.25 -8.34
C THR A 69 2.38 -6.16 -9.32
N ILE A 70 1.51 -5.17 -9.12
CA ILE A 70 0.35 -4.91 -10.02
C ILE A 70 0.74 -3.97 -11.16
N TYR A 71 1.71 -3.07 -10.94
CA TYR A 71 2.20 -2.11 -11.93
C TYR A 71 3.67 -1.77 -11.71
N ALA A 72 4.43 -1.68 -12.79
CA ALA A 72 5.81 -1.17 -12.83
C ALA A 72 6.04 -0.53 -14.20
N ALA A 73 6.62 0.68 -14.22
CA ALA A 73 6.91 1.45 -15.44
C ALA A 73 8.26 2.13 -15.35
#